data_AF-A0A7V5K416-F1
#
_entry.id   AF-A0A7V5K416-F1
#
_cell.length_a   1.000
_cell.length_b   1.000
_cell.length_c   1.000
_cell.angle_alpha   90.00
_cell.angle_beta   90.00
_cell.angle_gamma   90.00
#
_symmetry.space_group_name_H-M   'P 1'
#
loop_
_entity.id
_entity.type
_entity.pdbx_description
1 polymer ?
#
loop_
_entity_poly.entity_id
_entity_poly.type
_entity_poly.pdbx_seq_one_letter_code
_entity_poly.pdbx_strand_id
1 'polypeptide(L)' 'MKNLVIFGATGSIGKATIEYIKSQPHRFRIIGLTARSK' A
#
# COMPACT_ATOMS: atom_id res chain seq x y z
N MET A 1 -7.78 12.89 -3.87
CA MET A 1 -7.55 11.43 -3.92
C MET A 1 -6.34 11.12 -4.79
N LYS A 2 -5.34 10.42 -4.26
CA LYS A 2 -4.11 10.03 -4.97
C LYS A 2 -4.07 8.51 -5.16
N ASN A 3 -3.74 8.06 -6.37
CA ASN A 3 -3.64 6.64 -6.69
C ASN A 3 -2.21 6.15 -6.42
N LEU A 4 -2.08 5.00 -5.78
CA LEU A 4 -0.79 4.43 -5.37
C LEU A 4 -0.65 2.98 -5.81
N VAL A 5 0.57 2.61 -6.20
CA VAL A 5 1.00 1.22 -6.36
C VAL A 5 2.08 0.94 -5.31
N ILE A 6 1.96 -0.16 -4.55
CA ILE A 6 2.91 -0.51 -3.49
C ILE A 6 3.76 -1.69 -3.95
N PHE A 7 5.07 -1.47 -4.12
CA PHE A 7 6.01 -2.55 -4.42
C PHE A 7 6.56 -3.16 -3.13
N GLY A 8 6.44 -4.48 -2.97
CA GLY A 8 6.83 -5.15 -1.74
C GLY A 8 5.80 -4.99 -0.61
N ALA A 9 4.51 -5.08 -0.94
CA ALA A 9 3.37 -4.90 -0.04
C ALA A 9 3.40 -5.81 1.21
N THR A 10 4.07 -6.97 1.12
CA THR A 10 4.19 -7.93 2.22
C THR A 10 5.40 -7.69 3.13
N GLY A 11 6.32 -6.80 2.74
CA GLY A 11 7.47 -6.41 3.56
C GLY A 11 7.08 -5.45 4.69
N SER A 12 8.04 -5.15 5.59
CA SER A 12 7.82 -4.27 6.74
C SER A 12 7.26 -2.89 6.33
N ILE A 13 7.90 -2.25 5.34
CA ILE A 13 7.48 -0.95 4.81
C ILE A 13 6.13 -1.03 4.11
N GLY A 14 5.89 -2.08 3.31
CA GLY A 14 4.61 -2.27 2.61
C GLY A 14 3.43 -2.38 3.58
N LYS A 15 3.58 -3.19 4.64
CA LYS A 15 2.56 -3.34 5.69
C LYS A 15 2.32 -2.03 6.44
N ALA A 16 3.37 -1.36 6.90
CA ALA A 16 3.25 -0.08 7.60
C ALA A 16 2.58 1.00 6.72
N THR A 17 2.91 1.02 5.43
CA THR A 17 2.30 1.94 4.45
C THR A 17 0.80 1.68 4.29
N ILE A 18 0.39 0.41 4.21
CA ILE A 18 -1.03 0.03 4.11
C ILE A 18 -1.80 0.46 5.37
N GLU A 19 -1.24 0.26 6.57
CA GLU A 19 -1.89 0.69 7.81
C GLU A 19 -2.07 2.22 7.88
N TYR A 20 -1.05 2.98 7.47
CA TYR A 20 -1.19 4.44 7.37
C TYR A 20 -2.28 4.84 6.37
N ILE A 21 -2.32 4.22 5.18
CA ILE A 21 -3.31 4.52 4.14
C ILE A 21 -4.74 4.21 4.63
N LYS A 22 -4.94 3.11 5.36
CA LYS A 22 -6.24 2.77 5.97
C LYS A 22 -6.76 3.86 6.90
N SER A 23 -5.88 4.59 7.59
CA SER A 23 -6.26 5.73 8.44
C SER A 23 -6.61 7.01 7.66
N GLN A 24 -6.39 7.04 6.34
CA GLN A 24 -6.57 8.22 5.47
C GLN A 24 -7.35 7.90 4.18
N PRO A 25 -8.54 7.26 4.24
CA PRO A 25 -9.21 6.72 3.05
C PRO A 25 -9.67 7.77 2.04
N HIS A 26 -9.79 9.04 2.45
CA HIS A 26 -10.22 10.13 1.58
C HIS A 26 -9.06 10.71 0.77
N ARG A 27 -7.81 10.43 1.20
CA ARG A 27 -6.60 10.95 0.58
C ARG A 27 -6.01 9.98 -0.44
N PHE A 28 -6.09 8.68 -0.19
CA PHE A 28 -5.36 7.67 -0.93
C PHE A 28 -6.24 6.52 -1.39
N ARG A 29 -5.89 5.95 -2.55
CA ARG A 29 -6.48 4.73 -3.09
C ARG A 29 -5.37 3.83 -3.63
N ILE A 30 -5.29 2.61 -3.10
CA ILE A 30 -4.37 1.59 -3.60
C ILE A 30 -4.97 1.02 -4.88
N ILE A 31 -4.23 1.07 -5.98
CA ILE A 31 -4.66 0.56 -7.30
C ILE A 31 -3.81 -0.62 -7.77
N GLY A 32 -2.76 -0.98 -7.04
CA GLY A 32 -1.92 -2.13 -7.33
C GLY A 32 -1.00 -2.47 -6.17
N LEU A 33 -0.69 -3.75 -6.03
CA LEU A 33 0.22 -4.30 -5.03
C LEU A 33 1.16 -5.29 -5.72
N THR A 34 2.43 -5.29 -5.35
CA THR A 34 3.35 -6.38 -5.72
C THR A 34 3.91 -7.03 -4.46
N ALA A 35 4.25 -8.31 -4.58
CA ALA A 35 4.91 -9.07 -3.55
C ALA A 35 5.93 -10.01 -4.21
N ARG A 36 6.92 -10.46 -3.43
CA ARG A 36 7.85 -11.49 -3.89
C ARG A 36 7.10 -12.83 -3.95
N SER A 37 7.09 -13.47 -5.12
CA SER A 37 6.73 -14.90 -5.21
C SER A 37 7.87 -15.75 -4.66
N LYS A 38 7.54 -16.80 -3.92
CA LYS A 38 8.51 -17.82 -3.56
C LYS A 38 8.88 -18.65 -4.78
#